data_AF-A0A699ZC22-F1
#
_entry.id   AF-A0A699ZC22-F1
#
_cell.length_a   1.000
_cell.length_b   1.000
_cell.length_c   1.000
_cell.angle_alpha   90.00
_cell.angle_beta   90.00
_cell.angle_gamma   90.00
#
_symmetry.space_group_name_H-M   'P 1'
#
loop_
_entity.id
_entity.type
_entity.pdbx_description
1 polymer ?
#
loop_
_entity_poly.entity_id
_entity_poly.type
_entity_poly.pdbx_seq_one_letter_code
_entity_poly.pdbx_strand_id
1 'polypeptide(L)'
;MTEIYASAYNRVGEARLRKIIQTMRERLTAKMGNNNDNAFRFRRLFQAFDTAKTGKVHFEDFRNMSEQFGMQLDDDSLLAMLHVYDPEGTGFLEYHDLVCHLMDPGGQHDQEAGLMGRVGWCKAVGPG
;
A
#
# COMPACT_ATOMS: atom_id res chain seq x y z
N MET A 1 -1.41 16.68 11.63
CA MET A 1 -0.62 15.46 11.33
C MET A 1 -0.66 15.15 9.83
N THR A 2 -1.83 15.22 9.19
CA THR A 2 -2.03 15.06 7.73
C THR A 2 -1.35 16.13 6.86
N GLU A 3 -1.10 17.34 7.37
CA GLU A 3 -0.35 18.39 6.64
C GLU A 3 1.08 17.97 6.28
N ILE A 4 1.71 17.15 7.14
CA ILE A 4 3.04 16.58 6.88
C ILE A 4 2.96 15.58 5.73
N TYR A 5 1.88 14.79 5.67
CA TYR A 5 1.67 13.81 4.61
C TYR A 5 1.41 14.48 3.27
N ALA A 6 0.59 15.53 3.24
CA ALA A 6 0.33 16.32 2.03
C ALA A 6 1.62 17.00 1.53
N SER A 7 2.44 17.51 2.44
CA SER A 7 3.74 18.10 2.10
C SER A 7 4.69 17.08 1.48
N ALA A 8 4.79 15.89 2.08
CA ALA A 8 5.59 14.79 1.55
C ALA A 8 5.06 14.30 0.18
N TYR A 9 3.74 14.17 0.03
CA TYR A 9 3.10 13.82 -1.23
C TYR A 9 3.40 14.82 -2.34
N ASN A 10 3.37 16.12 -2.04
CA ASN A 10 3.73 17.16 -3.01
C ASN A 10 5.22 17.13 -3.41
N ARG A 11 6.11 16.75 -2.49
CA ARG A 11 7.56 16.60 -2.78
C ARG A 11 7.86 15.37 -3.63
N VAL A 12 7.22 14.25 -3.32
CA VAL A 12 7.41 12.97 -4.03
C VAL A 12 6.73 13.01 -5.39
N GLY A 13 5.49 13.52 -5.42
CA GLY A 13 4.62 13.57 -6.58
C GLY A 13 3.86 12.25 -6.83
N GLU A 14 2.64 12.36 -7.36
CA GLU A 14 1.77 11.21 -7.63
C GLU A 14 2.45 10.18 -8.56
N ALA A 15 3.13 10.64 -9.62
CA ALA A 15 3.76 9.76 -10.59
C ALA A 15 4.84 8.86 -9.97
N ARG A 16 5.63 9.41 -9.03
CA ARG A 16 6.66 8.65 -8.33
C ARG A 16 6.04 7.68 -7.34
N LEU A 17 5.01 8.11 -6.61
CA LEU A 17 4.28 7.24 -5.68
C LEU A 17 3.61 6.06 -6.41
N ARG A 18 3.00 6.33 -7.58
CA ARG A 18 2.45 5.29 -8.46
C ARG A 18 3.51 4.28 -8.84
N LYS A 19 4.69 4.76 -9.22
CA LYS A 19 5.81 3.90 -9.60
C LYS A 19 6.30 3.05 -8.44
N ILE A 20 6.36 3.60 -7.22
CA ILE A 20 6.73 2.85 -6.02
C ILE A 20 5.75 1.70 -5.76
N ILE A 21 4.45 1.99 -5.75
CA ILE A 21 3.40 0.97 -5.52
C ILE A 21 3.42 -0.07 -6.66
N GLN A 22 3.65 0.37 -7.89
CA GLN A 22 3.79 -0.52 -9.05
C GLN A 22 5.00 -1.45 -8.91
N THR A 23 6.17 -0.91 -8.57
CA THR A 23 7.39 -1.69 -8.35
C THR A 23 7.20 -2.65 -7.17
N MET A 24 6.47 -2.26 -6.13
CA MET A 24 6.13 -3.15 -5.02
C MET A 24 5.33 -4.36 -5.50
N ARG A 25 4.29 -4.13 -6.31
CA ARG A 25 3.54 -5.21 -6.95
C ARG A 25 4.44 -6.13 -7.77
N GLU A 26 5.30 -5.56 -8.62
CA GLU A 26 6.20 -6.34 -9.47
C GLU A 26 7.18 -7.19 -8.64
N ARG A 27 7.78 -6.62 -7.59
CA ARG A 27 8.68 -7.33 -6.68
C ARG A 27 7.96 -8.45 -5.94
N LEU A 28 6.72 -8.20 -5.51
CA LEU A 28 5.87 -9.20 -4.86
C LEU A 28 5.57 -10.36 -5.81
N THR A 29 5.08 -10.05 -7.01
CA THR A 29 4.79 -11.07 -8.03
C THR A 29 6.06 -11.85 -8.42
N ALA A 30 7.20 -11.17 -8.55
CA ALA A 30 8.47 -11.81 -8.89
C ALA A 30 9.00 -12.71 -7.76
N LYS A 31 8.82 -12.33 -6.50
CA LYS A 31 9.33 -13.08 -5.34
C LYS A 31 8.40 -14.21 -4.91
N MET A 32 7.10 -14.11 -5.18
CA MET A 32 6.07 -15.03 -4.69
C MET A 32 5.42 -15.89 -5.79
N GLY A 33 5.70 -15.61 -7.06
CA GLY A 33 5.17 -16.33 -8.23
C GLY A 33 3.75 -15.94 -8.63
N ASN A 34 3.35 -16.29 -9.85
CA ASN A 34 1.99 -16.06 -10.35
C ASN A 34 1.05 -17.12 -9.76
N ASN A 35 0.24 -16.75 -8.77
CA ASN A 35 -0.95 -17.50 -8.36
C ASN A 35 -1.86 -16.66 -7.46
N ASN A 36 -3.14 -17.02 -7.45
CA ASN A 36 -4.21 -16.50 -6.59
C ASN A 36 -3.89 -16.47 -5.07
N ASP A 37 -2.73 -16.96 -4.64
CA ASP A 37 -2.23 -17.01 -3.27
C ASP A 37 -1.36 -15.81 -2.85
N ASN A 38 -1.10 -14.84 -3.73
CA ASN A 38 -0.37 -13.63 -3.33
C ASN A 38 -1.09 -12.91 -2.17
N ALA A 39 -2.43 -12.90 -2.17
CA ALA A 39 -3.28 -12.38 -1.08
C ALA A 39 -3.00 -13.06 0.23
N PHE A 40 -3.00 -14.39 0.17
CA PHE A 40 -2.80 -15.23 1.33
C PHE A 40 -1.40 -15.05 1.89
N ARG A 41 -0.36 -15.03 1.04
CA ARG A 41 1.02 -14.88 1.52
C ARG A 41 1.33 -13.49 2.06
N PHE A 42 0.83 -12.44 1.42
CA PHE A 42 0.93 -11.09 1.95
C PHE A 42 0.25 -11.07 3.33
N ARG A 43 -1.02 -11.52 3.42
CA ARG A 43 -1.74 -11.64 4.68
C ARG A 43 -1.00 -12.44 5.75
N ARG A 44 -0.28 -13.53 5.40
CA ARG A 44 0.53 -14.30 6.36
C ARG A 44 1.75 -13.54 6.86
N LEU A 45 2.44 -12.80 5.99
CA LEU A 45 3.53 -11.92 6.41
C LEU A 45 3.00 -10.85 7.37
N PHE A 46 1.89 -10.20 7.03
CA PHE A 46 1.28 -9.20 7.94
C PHE A 46 0.75 -9.81 9.23
N GLN A 47 0.16 -11.01 9.22
CA GLN A 47 -0.24 -11.70 10.45
C GLN A 47 0.93 -12.04 11.37
N ALA A 48 2.15 -12.19 10.82
CA ALA A 48 3.34 -12.39 11.64
C ALA A 48 3.75 -11.11 12.37
N PHE A 49 3.48 -9.93 11.79
CA PHE A 49 3.75 -8.62 12.42
C PHE A 49 2.56 -8.12 13.28
N ASP A 50 1.33 -8.29 12.81
CA ASP A 50 0.08 -7.91 13.49
C ASP A 50 -0.38 -9.00 14.48
N THR A 51 0.40 -9.15 15.56
CA THR A 51 0.09 -10.09 16.66
C THR A 51 -1.26 -9.81 17.32
N ALA A 52 -1.70 -8.55 17.31
CA ALA A 52 -2.98 -8.10 17.85
C ALA A 52 -4.16 -8.32 16.88
N LYS A 53 -3.93 -8.79 15.64
CA LYS A 53 -4.96 -9.00 14.61
C LYS A 53 -5.83 -7.77 14.38
N THR A 54 -5.25 -6.58 14.53
CA THR A 54 -5.94 -5.30 14.33
C THR A 54 -6.31 -5.08 12.87
N GLY A 55 -5.63 -5.77 11.97
CA GLY A 55 -5.75 -5.54 10.54
C GLY A 55 -5.15 -4.22 10.08
N LYS A 56 -4.26 -3.64 10.89
CA LYS A 56 -3.49 -2.46 10.55
C LYS A 56 -2.02 -2.72 10.80
N VAL A 57 -1.15 -2.08 10.01
CA VAL A 57 0.30 -2.18 10.14
C VAL A 57 0.88 -0.80 10.36
N HIS A 58 1.84 -0.68 11.27
CA HIS A 58 2.53 0.58 11.50
C HIS A 58 3.43 0.92 10.30
N PHE A 59 3.62 2.21 10.02
CA PHE A 59 4.42 2.63 8.87
C PHE A 59 5.87 2.10 8.92
N GLU A 60 6.45 1.98 10.11
CA GLU A 60 7.81 1.44 10.29
C GLU A 60 7.89 -0.04 9.92
N ASP A 61 6.88 -0.85 10.28
CA ASP A 61 6.81 -2.26 9.89
C ASP A 61 6.64 -2.39 8.38
N PHE A 62 5.86 -1.51 7.77
CA PHE A 62 5.72 -1.45 6.32
C PHE A 62 7.05 -1.10 5.63
N ARG A 63 7.84 -0.16 6.19
CA ARG A 63 9.19 0.16 5.71
C ARG A 63 10.09 -1.09 5.75
N ASN A 64 10.16 -1.76 6.89
CA ASN A 64 10.94 -2.99 7.05
C ASN A 64 10.51 -4.07 6.05
N MET A 65 9.20 -4.19 5.80
CA MET A 65 8.69 -5.14 4.83
C MET A 65 9.07 -4.76 3.38
N SER A 66 8.99 -3.47 3.02
CA SER A 66 9.41 -2.99 1.71
C SER A 66 10.89 -3.29 1.44
N GLU A 67 11.74 -3.16 2.45
CA GLU A 67 13.17 -3.53 2.38
C GLU A 67 13.38 -5.03 2.22
N GLN A 68 12.58 -5.86 2.90
CA GLN A 68 12.58 -7.31 2.69
C GLN A 68 12.25 -7.70 1.25
N PHE A 69 11.47 -6.90 0.52
CA PHE A 69 11.19 -7.10 -0.91
C PHE A 69 12.25 -6.48 -1.84
N GLY A 70 13.29 -5.85 -1.28
CA GLY A 70 14.36 -5.20 -2.03
C GLY A 70 13.98 -3.82 -2.55
N MET A 71 13.08 -3.12 -1.86
CA MET A 71 12.78 -1.72 -2.12
C MET A 71 13.16 -0.87 -0.92
N GLN A 72 13.84 0.23 -1.18
CA GLN A 72 14.17 1.21 -0.15
C GLN A 72 13.22 2.39 -0.30
N LEU A 73 12.42 2.62 0.72
CA LEU A 73 11.52 3.75 0.81
C LEU A 73 12.11 4.78 1.77
N ASP A 74 12.32 5.99 1.24
CA ASP A 74 12.64 7.16 2.05
C ASP A 74 11.41 7.61 2.84
N ASP A 75 11.64 8.34 3.94
CA ASP A 75 10.58 8.84 4.81
C ASP A 75 9.56 9.70 4.05
N ASP A 76 9.98 10.56 3.11
CA ASP A 76 9.05 11.33 2.27
C ASP A 76 8.16 10.40 1.41
N SER A 77 8.70 9.31 0.86
CA SER A 77 7.93 8.35 0.05
C SER A 77 6.91 7.60 0.90
N LEU A 78 7.30 7.25 2.12
CA LEU A 78 6.45 6.56 3.07
C LEU A 78 5.32 7.46 3.59
N LEU A 79 5.64 8.71 3.93
CA LEU A 79 4.67 9.74 4.32
C LEU A 79 3.71 10.07 3.16
N ALA A 80 4.21 10.08 1.92
CA ALA A 80 3.37 10.22 0.74
C ALA A 80 2.40 9.03 0.57
N MET A 81 2.81 7.80 0.93
CA MET A 81 1.89 6.66 0.97
C MET A 81 0.84 6.83 2.07
N LEU A 82 1.25 7.25 3.28
CA LEU A 82 0.32 7.52 4.37
C LEU A 82 -0.74 8.56 3.98
N HIS A 83 -0.39 9.56 3.17
CA HIS A 83 -1.38 10.50 2.63
C HIS A 83 -2.53 9.84 1.88
N VAL A 84 -2.25 8.73 1.17
CA VAL A 84 -3.23 8.02 0.34
C VAL A 84 -4.01 6.97 1.14
N TYR A 85 -3.33 6.24 2.03
CA TYR A 85 -3.90 5.08 2.73
C TYR A 85 -4.41 5.41 4.14
N ASP A 86 -3.87 6.46 4.78
CA ASP A 86 -4.21 6.92 6.14
C ASP A 86 -4.67 8.39 6.11
N PRO A 87 -5.86 8.67 5.54
CA PRO A 87 -6.42 10.01 5.51
C PRO A 87 -6.73 10.55 6.91
N GLU A 88 -6.92 9.67 7.89
CA GLU A 88 -7.20 10.00 9.29
C GLU A 88 -5.94 10.43 10.06
N GLY A 89 -4.75 10.18 9.53
CA GLY A 89 -3.50 10.55 10.20
C GLY A 89 -3.20 9.71 11.44
N THR A 90 -3.63 8.45 11.44
CA THR A 90 -3.41 7.52 12.56
C THR A 90 -1.98 6.98 12.60
N GLY A 91 -1.23 7.05 11.49
CA GLY A 91 0.07 6.42 11.33
C GLY A 91 0.02 4.91 11.04
N PHE A 92 -1.19 4.38 10.85
CA PHE A 92 -1.41 2.96 10.57
C PHE A 92 -2.02 2.76 9.17
N LEU A 93 -1.51 1.76 8.46
CA LEU A 93 -1.96 1.39 7.13
C LEU A 93 -2.90 0.18 7.23
N GLU A 94 -4.06 0.25 6.61
CA GLU A 94 -4.98 -0.88 6.53
C GLU A 94 -4.46 -1.88 5.49
N TYR A 95 -4.17 -3.11 5.93
CA TYR A 95 -3.58 -4.11 5.02
C TYR A 95 -4.56 -4.51 3.91
N HIS A 96 -5.88 -4.45 4.17
CA HIS A 96 -6.89 -4.83 3.19
C HIS A 96 -6.80 -3.95 1.95
N ASP A 97 -6.66 -2.63 2.12
CA ASP A 97 -6.47 -1.67 1.04
C ASP A 97 -5.18 -1.92 0.27
N LEU A 98 -4.07 -2.16 0.99
CA LEU A 98 -2.79 -2.48 0.36
C LEU A 98 -2.88 -3.76 -0.47
N VAL A 99 -3.47 -4.82 0.08
CA VAL A 99 -3.67 -6.11 -0.62
C VAL A 99 -4.55 -5.93 -1.84
N CYS A 100 -5.70 -5.27 -1.70
CA CYS A 100 -6.64 -4.99 -2.80
C CYS A 100 -5.92 -4.26 -3.94
N HIS A 101 -5.20 -3.18 -3.62
CA HIS A 101 -4.50 -2.38 -4.62
C HIS A 101 -3.34 -3.13 -5.29
N LEU A 102 -2.61 -3.96 -4.54
CA LEU A 102 -1.50 -4.75 -5.08
C LEU A 102 -1.97 -5.95 -5.92
N MET A 103 -3.21 -6.41 -5.73
CA MET A 103 -3.74 -7.66 -6.30
C MET A 103 -4.90 -7.48 -7.25
N ASP A 104 -5.12 -6.27 -7.73
CA ASP A 104 -5.98 -6.06 -8.88
C ASP A 104 -5.16 -6.28 -10.18
N PRO A 105 -5.23 -7.47 -10.82
CA PRO A 105 -4.70 -7.68 -12.16
C PRO A 105 -5.61 -7.06 -13.22
N GLY A 106 -6.83 -6.68 -12.84
CA GLY A 106 -7.92 -6.24 -13.71
C GLY A 106 -8.24 -4.77 -13.54
N GLY A 107 -7.26 -3.91 -13.82
CA GLY A 107 -7.46 -2.46 -13.99
C GLY A 107 -8.29 -2.14 -15.24
N GLN A 108 -9.48 -2.73 -15.36
CA GLN A 108 -10.46 -2.43 -16.40
C GLN A 108 -11.47 -1.37 -15.94
N HIS A 109 -11.25 -0.77 -14.76
CA HIS A 109 -11.94 0.46 -14.36
C HIS A 109 -10.95 1.62 -14.37
N ASP A 110 -11.03 2.37 -15.46
CA ASP A 110 -10.53 3.72 -15.69
C ASP A 110 -9.05 4.03 -15.44
N GLN A 111 -8.34 4.25 -16.55
CA GLN A 111 -7.03 4.90 -16.62
C GLN A 111 -7.04 6.35 -16.07
N GLU A 112 -8.22 6.89 -15.70
CA GLU A 112 -8.41 8.27 -15.25
C GLU A 112 -8.46 8.43 -13.72
N ALA A 113 -8.60 7.35 -12.94
CA ALA A 113 -8.64 7.46 -11.49
C ALA A 113 -7.23 7.71 -10.90
N GLY A 114 -7.11 8.79 -10.12
CA GLY A 114 -6.00 9.10 -9.21
C GLY A 114 -5.59 7.88 -8.35
N LEU A 115 -4.39 7.90 -7.76
CA LEU A 115 -4.02 6.90 -6.73
C LEU A 115 -5.06 6.86 -5.60
N MET A 116 -5.47 8.04 -5.14
CA MET A 116 -6.53 8.20 -4.14
C MET A 116 -7.90 7.69 -4.61
N GLY A 117 -8.22 7.86 -5.90
CA GLY A 117 -9.48 7.36 -6.45
C GLY A 117 -9.56 5.83 -6.40
N ARG A 118 -8.46 5.14 -6.70
CA ARG A 118 -8.39 3.67 -6.61
C ARG A 118 -8.43 3.15 -5.19
N VAL A 119 -7.76 3.81 -4.24
CA VAL A 119 -7.84 3.42 -2.82
C VAL A 119 -9.25 3.67 -2.27
N GLY A 120 -9.85 4.83 -2.57
CA GLY A 120 -11.25 5.11 -2.21
C GLY A 120 -12.23 4.09 -2.78
N TRP A 121 -11.98 3.57 -3.99
CA TRP A 121 -12.79 2.50 -4.58
C TRP A 121 -12.61 1.18 -3.82
N CYS A 122 -11.37 0.72 -3.56
CA CYS A 122 -11.15 -0.49 -2.74
C CYS A 122 -11.85 -0.42 -1.38
N LYS A 123 -11.87 0.75 -0.72
CA LYS A 123 -12.64 0.94 0.52
C LYS A 123 -14.14 0.82 0.32
N ALA A 124 -14.67 1.33 -0.80
CA ALA A 124 -16.10 1.29 -1.11
C ALA A 124 -16.60 -0.09 -1.59
N VAL A 125 -15.74 -0.92 -2.20
CA VAL A 125 -16.09 -2.27 -2.68
C VAL A 125 -15.68 -3.38 -1.70
N GLY A 126 -15.31 -3.04 -0.46
CA GLY A 126 -14.96 -4.01 0.57
C GLY A 126 -16.05 -5.08 0.78
N PRO A 127 -15.68 -6.32 1.14
CA PRO A 127 -16.64 -7.41 1.26
C PRO A 127 -17.61 -7.13 2.41
N GLY A 128 -18.91 -7.17 2.11
CA GLY A 128 -19.95 -7.33 3.13
C GLY A 128 -19.83 -8.63 3.89
#